data_AF-K6DSZ5-F1
#
_entry.id   AF-K6DSZ5-F1
#
_cell.length_a   1.000
_cell.length_b   1.000
_cell.length_c   1.000
_cell.angle_alpha   90.00
_cell.angle_beta   90.00
_cell.angle_gamma   90.00
#
_symmetry.space_group_name_H-M   'P 1'
#
loop_
_entity.id
_entity.type
_entity.pdbx_description
1 polymer ?
#
loop_
_entity_poly.entity_id
_entity_poly.type
_entity_poly.pdbx_seq_one_letter_code
_entity_poly.pdbx_strand_id
1 'polypeptide(L)'
;MAIWGKKKPKDIDPETREDRKKVGPIRRLWQKFRGIDWKNPVNRWKLLFISLVGCIVVFGGGYGVLSLTNSPSFCASCHEMAPEYSTYTASAHNNISCVQCHIKPGFVNMVTHKMKSMKEVYYHVTGVPEQIVQTEEEAVSNENCLQCHSKNRLVTASGDLKVNHKGHIKEGIPCISCHAGVVHAKIVSRGINTEEVRGHWTKENAEKLMEKKYLRPNMGSCIDCHDKVNNGEKPWEDVAYNVPPNPEEMEKKLEEKTKEASGDASTAATATGEATTEGENKEANAAVHDEKTQALILQAIGKQQKDVKISMECKTCHKQTEIPKTHKNIDWGNNHGSTAVKQLDKCVNCHQDSKWVREIPKEDIMSLLKMGNQKEKYVPNMTLVKEQARTNKFCSACHADRPDSHGESNQWLTGHADKAKTGDMKAECFICHDREKPKAESTDAKAPTDVYCQYCHRTGFKDDVKN
;
A
#
# COMPACT_ATOMS: atom_id res chain seq x y z
N MET A 1 -70.20 32.32 15.95
CA MET A 1 -70.80 32.59 17.28
C MET A 1 -71.08 31.26 17.98
N ALA A 2 -70.90 31.25 19.30
CA ALA A 2 -70.91 30.10 20.18
C ALA A 2 -72.21 29.28 20.18
N ILE A 3 -72.11 27.96 20.42
CA ILE A 3 -73.06 27.21 21.27
C ILE A 3 -72.29 26.13 22.02
N TRP A 4 -71.77 26.46 23.21
CA TRP A 4 -71.23 25.51 24.18
C TRP A 4 -72.39 25.04 25.07
N GLY A 5 -72.98 23.89 24.75
CA GLY A 5 -74.00 23.25 25.57
C GLY A 5 -73.38 22.24 26.55
N LYS A 6 -73.07 22.68 27.77
CA LYS A 6 -72.72 21.77 28.88
C LYS A 6 -73.93 20.88 29.20
N LYS A 7 -73.88 19.60 28.87
CA LYS A 7 -74.80 18.59 29.43
C LYS A 7 -74.24 18.11 30.77
N LYS A 8 -75.07 18.26 31.82
CA LYS A 8 -74.83 17.73 33.17
C LYS A 8 -74.63 16.21 33.13
N PRO A 9 -73.75 15.63 33.97
CA PRO A 9 -73.63 14.18 34.05
C PRO A 9 -74.90 13.59 34.66
N LYS A 10 -75.46 12.57 34.02
CA LYS A 10 -76.50 11.71 34.58
C LYS A 10 -75.94 10.98 35.79
N ASP A 11 -76.75 10.89 36.83
CA ASP A 11 -76.53 10.14 38.06
C ASP A 11 -75.97 8.75 37.75
N ILE A 12 -74.79 8.46 38.29
CA ILE A 12 -74.15 7.15 38.24
C ILE A 12 -74.42 6.50 39.58
N ASP A 13 -75.20 5.42 39.52
CA ASP A 13 -75.50 4.48 40.59
C ASP A 13 -74.19 3.98 41.26
N PRO A 14 -74.05 4.10 42.61
CA PRO A 14 -72.80 3.79 43.31
C PRO A 14 -72.43 2.29 43.41
N GLU A 15 -73.26 1.36 42.92
CA GLU A 15 -73.01 -0.10 43.09
C GLU A 15 -72.29 -0.81 41.94
N THR A 16 -71.90 -0.14 40.83
CA THR A 16 -71.21 -0.80 39.70
C THR A 16 -69.71 -0.53 39.61
N ARG A 17 -69.06 -0.31 40.76
CA ARG A 17 -67.60 -0.13 40.84
C ARG A 17 -66.86 -1.47 40.86
N GLU A 18 -67.09 -2.31 39.85
CA GLU A 18 -66.12 -3.35 39.53
C GLU A 18 -64.92 -2.73 38.80
N ASP A 19 -63.75 -2.97 39.40
CA ASP A 19 -62.42 -2.52 39.02
C ASP A 19 -62.08 -2.91 37.56
N ARG A 20 -62.49 -2.10 36.58
CA ARG A 20 -61.97 -2.20 35.22
C ARG A 20 -60.54 -1.68 35.19
N LYS A 21 -59.59 -2.48 35.69
CA LYS A 21 -58.16 -2.29 35.43
C LYS A 21 -57.99 -2.07 33.93
N LYS A 22 -57.54 -0.87 33.54
CA LYS A 22 -57.29 -0.52 32.14
C LYS A 22 -56.24 -1.48 31.60
N VAL A 23 -56.70 -2.55 30.94
CA VAL A 23 -55.85 -3.52 30.25
C VAL A 23 -54.99 -2.76 29.24
N GLY A 24 -53.67 -2.87 29.40
CA GLY A 24 -52.69 -2.22 28.52
C GLY A 24 -52.86 -2.63 27.06
N PRO A 25 -52.39 -1.82 26.10
CA PRO A 25 -52.65 -1.99 24.67
C PRO A 25 -52.22 -3.38 24.15
N ILE A 26 -51.11 -3.91 24.67
CA ILE A 26 -50.58 -5.23 24.32
C ILE A 26 -51.52 -6.36 24.79
N ARG A 27 -52.07 -6.26 26.01
CA ARG A 27 -53.00 -7.25 26.58
C ARG A 27 -54.35 -7.24 25.86
N ARG A 28 -54.81 -6.06 25.41
CA ARG A 28 -56.01 -5.90 24.57
C ARG A 28 -55.82 -6.51 23.19
N LEU A 29 -54.70 -6.25 22.52
CA LEU A 29 -54.40 -6.87 21.22
C LEU A 29 -54.37 -8.40 21.33
N TRP A 30 -53.76 -8.93 22.40
CA TRP A 30 -53.62 -10.36 22.61
C TRP A 30 -54.95 -11.06 22.95
N GLN A 31 -55.83 -10.43 23.75
CA GLN A 31 -57.20 -10.91 23.97
C GLN A 31 -58.01 -10.91 22.67
N LYS A 32 -57.84 -9.88 21.83
CA LYS A 32 -58.52 -9.77 20.53
C LYS A 32 -58.01 -10.81 19.53
N PHE A 33 -56.73 -11.18 19.60
CA PHE A 33 -56.11 -12.21 18.75
C PHE A 33 -56.53 -13.63 19.15
N ARG A 34 -56.67 -13.90 20.46
CA ARG A 34 -57.16 -15.18 20.98
C ARG A 34 -58.66 -15.42 20.73
N GLY A 35 -59.45 -14.36 20.59
CA GLY A 35 -60.88 -14.43 20.30
C GLY A 35 -61.25 -14.55 18.81
N ILE A 36 -60.26 -14.68 17.91
CA ILE A 36 -60.51 -14.85 16.48
C ILE A 36 -60.96 -16.29 16.22
N ASP A 37 -62.12 -16.46 15.59
CA ASP A 37 -62.56 -17.77 15.10
C ASP A 37 -61.76 -18.16 13.86
N TRP A 38 -60.77 -19.04 14.07
CA TRP A 38 -59.87 -19.56 13.04
C TRP A 38 -60.49 -20.65 12.15
N LYS A 39 -61.69 -21.15 12.47
CA LYS A 39 -62.43 -22.07 11.59
C LYS A 39 -63.12 -21.33 10.44
N ASN A 40 -63.35 -20.03 10.58
CA ASN A 40 -63.93 -19.20 9.52
C ASN A 40 -62.92 -18.96 8.37
N PRO A 41 -63.25 -19.35 7.11
CA PRO A 41 -62.34 -19.19 5.97
C PRO A 41 -61.93 -17.72 5.71
N VAL A 42 -62.79 -16.75 6.06
CA VAL A 42 -62.51 -15.32 5.88
C VAL A 42 -61.41 -14.84 6.83
N ASN A 43 -61.39 -15.30 8.08
CA ASN A 43 -60.35 -14.91 9.04
C ASN A 43 -59.00 -15.55 8.71
N ARG A 44 -59.01 -16.78 8.15
CA ARG A 44 -57.80 -17.43 7.61
C ARG A 44 -57.23 -16.65 6.43
N TRP A 45 -58.08 -16.25 5.48
CA TRP A 45 -57.67 -15.41 4.34
C TRP A 45 -57.17 -14.03 4.77
N LYS A 46 -57.79 -13.39 5.78
CA LYS A 46 -57.29 -12.13 6.36
C LYS A 46 -55.90 -12.28 6.98
N LEU A 47 -55.65 -13.35 7.75
CA LEU A 47 -54.31 -13.61 8.30
C LEU A 47 -53.30 -13.88 7.20
N LEU A 48 -53.65 -14.70 6.20
CA LEU A 48 -52.76 -14.97 5.06
C LEU A 48 -52.45 -13.69 4.30
N PHE A 49 -53.43 -12.82 4.07
CA PHE A 49 -53.22 -11.53 3.41
C PHE A 49 -52.34 -10.58 4.23
N ILE A 50 -52.61 -10.44 5.54
CA ILE A 50 -51.77 -9.63 6.44
C ILE A 50 -50.35 -10.18 6.53
N SER A 51 -50.19 -11.51 6.60
CA SER A 51 -48.89 -12.16 6.59
C SER A 51 -48.17 -11.93 5.28
N LEU A 52 -48.85 -12.05 4.14
CA LEU A 52 -48.28 -11.79 2.82
C LEU A 52 -47.81 -10.34 2.68
N VAL A 53 -48.67 -9.38 3.03
CA VAL A 53 -48.32 -7.95 3.03
C VAL A 53 -47.17 -7.67 3.99
N GLY A 54 -47.20 -8.25 5.19
CA GLY A 54 -46.11 -8.15 6.16
C GLY A 54 -44.80 -8.70 5.63
N CYS A 55 -44.81 -9.87 4.99
CA CYS A 55 -43.64 -10.44 4.33
C CYS A 55 -43.13 -9.54 3.20
N ILE A 56 -44.01 -9.02 2.34
CA ILE A 56 -43.61 -8.11 1.25
C ILE A 56 -42.96 -6.83 1.81
N VAL A 57 -43.52 -6.24 2.87
CA VAL A 57 -42.97 -5.03 3.49
C VAL A 57 -41.63 -5.32 4.14
N VAL A 58 -41.49 -6.42 4.88
CA VAL A 58 -40.25 -6.77 5.57
C VAL A 58 -39.15 -7.16 4.59
N PHE A 59 -39.42 -8.08 3.65
CA PHE A 59 -38.43 -8.55 2.70
C PHE A 59 -38.16 -7.51 1.61
N GLY A 60 -39.20 -6.85 1.07
CA GLY A 60 -39.06 -5.79 0.08
C GLY A 60 -38.41 -4.54 0.65
N GLY A 61 -38.84 -4.11 1.85
CA GLY A 61 -38.22 -3.00 2.57
C GLY A 61 -36.77 -3.31 2.97
N GLY A 62 -36.53 -4.49 3.52
CA GLY A 62 -35.18 -4.95 3.88
C GLY A 62 -34.24 -5.02 2.67
N TYR A 63 -34.71 -5.55 1.54
CA TYR A 63 -33.96 -5.56 0.28
C TYR A 63 -33.67 -4.14 -0.23
N GLY A 64 -34.66 -3.22 -0.16
CA GLY A 64 -34.48 -1.83 -0.55
C GLY A 64 -33.39 -1.13 0.26
N VAL A 65 -33.42 -1.27 1.59
CA VAL A 65 -32.39 -0.72 2.49
C VAL A 65 -31.02 -1.34 2.21
N LEU A 66 -30.97 -2.66 1.99
CA LEU A 66 -29.73 -3.36 1.67
C LEU A 66 -29.13 -2.87 0.34
N SER A 67 -29.96 -2.71 -0.69
CA SER A 67 -29.54 -2.20 -2.00
C SER A 67 -29.04 -0.76 -1.91
N LEU A 68 -29.70 0.09 -1.12
CA LEU A 68 -29.28 1.47 -0.91
C LEU A 68 -27.94 1.55 -0.19
N THR A 69 -27.77 0.80 0.90
CA THR A 69 -26.51 0.74 1.66
C THR A 69 -25.38 0.01 0.94
N ASN A 70 -25.64 -0.57 -0.24
CA ASN A 70 -24.64 -1.15 -1.14
C ASN A 70 -24.25 -0.20 -2.29
N SER A 71 -24.92 0.95 -2.42
CA SER A 71 -24.68 1.87 -3.53
C SER A 71 -23.42 2.71 -3.32
N PRO A 72 -22.65 3.03 -4.39
CA PRO A 72 -21.54 3.98 -4.29
C PRO A 72 -21.97 5.35 -3.75
N SER A 73 -23.20 5.79 -4.05
CA SER A 73 -23.78 7.03 -3.53
C SER A 73 -23.96 7.04 -2.02
N PHE A 74 -24.24 5.88 -1.40
CA PHE A 74 -24.31 5.78 0.06
C PHE A 74 -22.92 5.93 0.68
N CYS A 75 -21.92 5.23 0.15
CA CYS A 75 -20.53 5.38 0.61
C CYS A 75 -20.04 6.84 0.45
N ALA A 76 -20.39 7.49 -0.66
CA ALA A 76 -20.05 8.89 -0.92
C ALA A 76 -20.74 9.90 0.00
N SER A 77 -21.74 9.49 0.80
CA SER A 77 -22.40 10.39 1.75
C SER A 77 -21.54 10.69 2.98
N CYS A 78 -20.52 9.87 3.24
CA CYS A 78 -19.51 10.06 4.25
C CYS A 78 -18.34 10.87 3.67
N HIS A 79 -17.98 12.00 4.29
CA HIS A 79 -16.91 12.87 3.77
C HIS A 79 -15.53 12.19 3.84
N GLU A 80 -15.34 11.30 4.81
CA GLU A 80 -14.12 10.52 5.00
C GLU A 80 -13.87 9.55 3.84
N MET A 81 -14.91 9.20 3.08
CA MET A 81 -14.83 8.37 1.88
C MET A 81 -14.47 9.17 0.61
N ALA A 82 -14.27 10.49 0.70
CA ALA A 82 -13.97 11.32 -0.48
C ALA A 82 -12.77 10.82 -1.31
N PRO A 83 -11.63 10.38 -0.73
CA PRO A 83 -10.51 9.84 -1.50
C PRO A 83 -10.88 8.55 -2.25
N GLU A 84 -11.54 7.62 -1.56
CA GLU A 84 -11.90 6.31 -2.11
C GLU A 84 -12.98 6.42 -3.19
N TYR A 85 -13.96 7.30 -2.97
CA TYR A 85 -15.00 7.57 -3.95
C TYR A 85 -14.45 8.31 -5.18
N SER A 86 -13.61 9.33 -4.98
CA SER A 86 -13.04 10.09 -6.10
C SER A 86 -12.17 9.19 -6.98
N THR A 87 -11.32 8.37 -6.36
CA THR A 87 -10.52 7.39 -7.10
C THR A 87 -11.37 6.31 -7.78
N TYR A 88 -12.41 5.82 -7.12
CA TYR A 88 -13.39 4.93 -7.73
C TYR A 88 -13.98 5.53 -9.02
N THR A 89 -14.45 6.78 -8.98
CA THR A 89 -15.08 7.43 -10.15
C THR A 89 -14.13 7.63 -11.33
N ALA A 90 -12.84 7.85 -11.06
CA ALA A 90 -11.79 7.98 -12.07
C ALA A 90 -11.19 6.62 -12.52
N SER A 91 -11.59 5.51 -11.89
CA SER A 91 -11.14 4.16 -12.24
C SER A 91 -11.94 3.53 -13.38
N ALA A 92 -11.40 2.44 -13.96
CA ALA A 92 -12.12 1.61 -14.92
C ALA A 92 -13.30 0.82 -14.31
N HIS A 93 -13.43 0.78 -12.99
CA HIS A 93 -14.47 0.04 -12.26
C HIS A 93 -15.60 0.96 -11.76
N ASN A 94 -15.70 2.19 -12.27
CA ASN A 94 -16.69 3.18 -11.82
C ASN A 94 -18.17 2.86 -12.12
N ASN A 95 -18.46 1.70 -12.72
CA ASN A 95 -19.81 1.24 -13.06
C ASN A 95 -20.27 0.02 -12.23
N ILE A 96 -19.50 -0.42 -11.24
CA ILE A 96 -19.87 -1.52 -10.34
C ILE A 96 -20.00 -1.02 -8.90
N SER A 97 -20.84 -1.65 -8.09
CA SER A 97 -20.98 -1.27 -6.69
C SER A 97 -19.69 -1.55 -5.89
N CYS A 98 -19.36 -0.68 -4.94
CA CYS A 98 -18.23 -0.83 -4.02
C CYS A 98 -18.23 -2.22 -3.35
N VAL A 99 -19.41 -2.71 -2.93
CA VAL A 99 -19.52 -3.99 -2.22
C VAL A 99 -19.26 -5.20 -3.11
N GLN A 100 -19.33 -5.07 -4.44
CA GLN A 100 -18.97 -6.18 -5.34
C GLN A 100 -17.48 -6.53 -5.25
N CYS A 101 -16.65 -5.59 -4.79
CA CYS A 101 -15.23 -5.81 -4.50
C CYS A 101 -14.96 -5.98 -2.99
N HIS A 102 -15.55 -5.11 -2.15
CA HIS A 102 -15.21 -5.06 -0.71
C HIS A 102 -15.89 -6.15 0.13
N ILE A 103 -16.97 -6.78 -0.36
CA ILE A 103 -17.69 -7.81 0.39
C ILE A 103 -17.62 -9.12 -0.37
N LYS A 104 -17.08 -10.17 0.27
CA LYS A 104 -17.06 -11.52 -0.30
C LYS A 104 -18.45 -11.94 -0.80
N PRO A 105 -18.59 -12.56 -1.98
CA PRO A 105 -19.90 -12.92 -2.53
C PRO A 105 -20.69 -13.84 -1.59
N GLY A 106 -22.02 -13.70 -1.60
CA GLY A 106 -22.95 -14.51 -0.81
C GLY A 106 -23.71 -13.70 0.24
N PHE A 107 -24.95 -14.12 0.49
CA PHE A 107 -25.86 -13.38 1.38
C PHE A 107 -25.34 -13.32 2.83
N VAL A 108 -24.84 -14.44 3.36
CA VAL A 108 -24.29 -14.50 4.73
C VAL A 108 -23.11 -13.55 4.88
N ASN A 109 -22.14 -13.60 3.95
CA ASN A 109 -20.96 -12.73 3.94
C ASN A 109 -21.35 -11.24 3.90
N MET A 110 -22.36 -10.89 3.11
CA MET A 110 -22.88 -9.53 3.04
C MET A 110 -23.50 -9.05 4.34
N VAL A 111 -24.31 -9.87 5.01
CA VAL A 111 -24.90 -9.51 6.32
C VAL A 111 -23.80 -9.42 7.38
N THR A 112 -22.88 -10.38 7.45
CA THR A 112 -21.79 -10.37 8.44
C THR A 112 -20.86 -9.17 8.25
N HIS A 113 -20.52 -8.82 7.01
CA HIS A 113 -19.71 -7.64 6.74
C HIS A 113 -20.44 -6.37 7.17
N LYS A 114 -21.73 -6.24 6.90
CA LYS A 114 -22.51 -5.07 7.35
C LYS A 114 -22.57 -4.94 8.86
N MET A 115 -22.63 -6.05 9.59
CA MET A 115 -22.55 -6.03 11.05
C MET A 115 -21.17 -5.59 11.54
N LYS A 116 -20.08 -6.06 10.90
CA LYS A 116 -18.71 -5.62 11.22
C LYS A 116 -18.48 -4.14 10.91
N SER A 117 -18.99 -3.66 9.77
CA SER A 117 -18.90 -2.26 9.34
C SER A 117 -19.65 -1.28 10.24
N MET A 118 -20.41 -1.73 11.26
CA MET A 118 -20.95 -0.82 12.27
C MET A 118 -19.85 -0.04 13.00
N LYS A 119 -18.62 -0.58 13.06
CA LYS A 119 -17.43 0.14 13.57
C LYS A 119 -17.16 1.43 12.79
N GLU A 120 -17.43 1.46 11.49
CA GLU A 120 -17.19 2.63 10.62
C GLU A 120 -18.14 3.78 11.02
N VAL A 121 -19.41 3.45 11.34
CA VAL A 121 -20.38 4.43 11.86
C VAL A 121 -19.95 4.95 13.23
N TYR A 122 -19.39 4.09 14.08
CA TYR A 122 -18.83 4.52 15.35
C TYR A 122 -17.68 5.53 15.13
N TYR A 123 -16.71 5.23 14.27
CA TYR A 123 -15.61 6.13 13.94
C TYR A 123 -16.09 7.45 13.32
N HIS A 124 -17.09 7.41 12.45
CA HIS A 124 -17.70 8.63 11.90
C HIS A 124 -18.18 9.58 13.00
N VAL A 125 -18.71 9.04 14.11
CA VAL A 125 -19.25 9.83 15.23
C VAL A 125 -18.18 10.20 16.25
N THR A 126 -17.22 9.32 16.53
CA THR A 126 -16.23 9.54 17.60
C THR A 126 -14.93 10.21 17.13
N GLY A 127 -14.66 10.19 15.83
CA GLY A 127 -13.39 10.62 15.26
C GLY A 127 -12.90 9.58 14.26
N VAL A 128 -12.65 10.03 13.03
CA VAL A 128 -12.16 9.18 11.94
C VAL A 128 -10.67 8.94 12.15
N PRO A 129 -10.16 7.70 11.96
CA PRO A 129 -8.73 7.43 12.00
C PRO A 129 -7.93 8.31 11.05
N GLU A 130 -6.66 8.55 11.38
CA GLU A 130 -5.76 9.38 10.56
C GLU A 130 -5.72 8.86 9.12
N GLN A 131 -5.63 7.54 8.95
CA GLN A 131 -5.60 6.89 7.64
C GLN A 131 -6.69 5.81 7.54
N ILE A 132 -7.39 5.78 6.41
CA ILE A 132 -8.37 4.71 6.14
C ILE A 132 -7.63 3.59 5.46
N VAL A 133 -7.54 2.44 6.14
CA VAL A 133 -6.77 1.29 5.66
C VAL A 133 -7.67 0.07 5.58
N GLN A 134 -7.44 -0.75 4.55
CA GLN A 134 -8.06 -2.06 4.46
C GLN A 134 -7.43 -2.97 5.52
N THR A 135 -8.25 -3.50 6.42
CA THR A 135 -7.77 -4.47 7.42
C THR A 135 -7.54 -5.84 6.77
N GLU A 136 -6.74 -6.68 7.42
CA GLU A 136 -6.48 -8.05 6.96
C GLU A 136 -7.79 -8.86 6.82
N GLU A 137 -8.71 -8.72 7.77
CA GLU A 137 -10.01 -9.40 7.73
C GLU A 137 -10.92 -8.94 6.59
N GLU A 138 -10.69 -7.74 6.07
CA GLU A 138 -11.50 -7.08 5.03
C GLU A 138 -10.78 -7.08 3.68
N ALA A 139 -9.65 -7.79 3.56
CA ALA A 139 -8.89 -7.91 2.32
C ALA A 139 -9.77 -8.43 1.16
N VAL A 140 -9.62 -7.83 -0.02
CA VAL A 140 -10.43 -8.20 -1.20
C VAL A 140 -10.12 -9.63 -1.61
N SER A 141 -11.15 -10.48 -1.64
CA SER A 141 -11.00 -11.88 -2.01
C SER A 141 -10.88 -12.07 -3.53
N ASN A 142 -10.18 -13.12 -3.95
CA ASN A 142 -10.16 -13.59 -5.34
C ASN A 142 -11.57 -13.85 -5.89
N GLU A 143 -12.48 -14.35 -5.05
CA GLU A 143 -13.84 -14.65 -5.47
C GLU A 143 -14.56 -13.40 -6.01
N ASN A 144 -14.29 -12.22 -5.44
CA ASN A 144 -14.84 -10.97 -5.91
C ASN A 144 -14.43 -10.68 -7.35
N CYS A 145 -13.12 -10.78 -7.63
CA CYS A 145 -12.56 -10.54 -8.97
C CYS A 145 -13.10 -11.57 -9.98
N LEU A 146 -13.18 -12.84 -9.56
CA LEU A 146 -13.54 -13.97 -10.43
C LEU A 146 -15.01 -13.99 -10.87
N GLN A 147 -15.88 -13.18 -10.25
CA GLN A 147 -17.25 -12.97 -10.75
C GLN A 147 -17.27 -12.34 -12.15
N CYS A 148 -16.27 -11.50 -12.46
CA CYS A 148 -16.18 -10.78 -13.73
C CYS A 148 -14.90 -11.12 -14.53
N HIS A 149 -13.84 -11.61 -13.86
CA HIS A 149 -12.54 -11.89 -14.47
C HIS A 149 -12.30 -13.40 -14.58
N SER A 150 -12.24 -13.92 -15.82
CA SER A 150 -11.91 -15.32 -16.06
C SER A 150 -10.50 -15.69 -15.56
N LYS A 151 -10.36 -16.91 -15.04
CA LYS A 151 -9.08 -17.53 -14.65
C LYS A 151 -8.18 -17.83 -15.85
N ASN A 152 -8.77 -18.01 -17.04
CA ASN A 152 -8.06 -18.36 -18.28
C ASN A 152 -7.62 -17.11 -19.05
N ARG A 153 -6.94 -16.18 -18.37
CA ARG A 153 -6.38 -14.98 -19.01
C ARG A 153 -5.00 -15.28 -19.58
N LEU A 154 -4.93 -15.45 -20.90
CA LEU A 154 -3.68 -15.53 -21.67
C LEU A 154 -3.09 -14.14 -21.96
N VAL A 155 -3.86 -13.08 -21.74
CA VAL A 155 -3.48 -11.70 -22.02
C VAL A 155 -3.26 -10.97 -20.70
N THR A 156 -2.00 -10.64 -20.39
CA THR A 156 -1.67 -9.57 -19.45
C THR A 156 -2.13 -8.24 -20.06
N ALA A 157 -2.67 -7.33 -19.26
CA ALA A 157 -2.98 -5.98 -19.72
C ALA A 157 -1.80 -5.34 -20.47
N SER A 158 -2.10 -4.44 -21.40
CA SER A 158 -1.18 -3.89 -22.41
C SER A 158 0.23 -3.55 -21.89
N GLY A 159 1.24 -4.03 -22.62
CA GLY A 159 2.66 -3.84 -22.30
C GLY A 159 3.50 -5.03 -22.72
N ASP A 160 4.68 -5.12 -22.13
CA ASP A 160 5.71 -6.11 -22.39
C ASP A 160 5.66 -7.34 -21.46
N LEU A 161 4.87 -7.30 -20.37
CA LEU A 161 4.81 -8.38 -19.38
C LEU A 161 4.06 -9.65 -19.85
N LYS A 162 4.63 -10.81 -19.54
CA LYS A 162 4.13 -12.16 -19.73
C LYS A 162 3.79 -12.76 -18.36
N VAL A 163 2.49 -12.78 -18.02
CA VAL A 163 2.04 -13.26 -16.71
C VAL A 163 1.18 -14.51 -16.89
N ASN A 164 1.63 -15.63 -16.31
CA ASN A 164 0.88 -16.88 -16.28
C ASN A 164 -0.21 -16.84 -15.19
N HIS A 165 -1.32 -16.13 -15.43
CA HIS A 165 -2.41 -16.00 -14.46
C HIS A 165 -2.92 -17.36 -13.95
N LYS A 166 -3.01 -18.36 -14.84
CA LYS A 166 -3.47 -19.71 -14.47
C LYS A 166 -2.55 -20.37 -13.43
N GLY A 167 -1.24 -20.23 -13.60
CA GLY A 167 -0.26 -20.72 -12.63
C GLY A 167 -0.39 -20.02 -11.28
N HIS A 168 -0.43 -18.68 -11.26
CA HIS A 168 -0.53 -17.91 -10.02
C HIS A 168 -1.84 -18.18 -9.26
N ILE A 169 -2.97 -18.31 -9.97
CA ILE A 169 -4.26 -18.65 -9.35
C ILE A 169 -4.23 -20.07 -8.77
N LYS A 170 -3.53 -21.02 -9.41
CA LYS A 170 -3.38 -22.39 -8.90
C LYS A 170 -2.59 -22.44 -7.59
N GLU A 171 -1.57 -21.59 -7.46
CA GLU A 171 -0.79 -21.42 -6.22
C GLU A 171 -1.54 -20.64 -5.12
N GLY A 172 -2.77 -20.20 -5.39
CA GLY A 172 -3.59 -19.48 -4.41
C GLY A 172 -3.25 -18.01 -4.24
N ILE A 173 -2.44 -17.44 -5.15
CA ILE A 173 -2.00 -16.04 -5.05
C ILE A 173 -3.21 -15.10 -5.21
N PRO A 174 -3.44 -14.17 -4.26
CA PRO A 174 -4.48 -13.15 -4.37
C PRO A 174 -4.29 -12.23 -5.59
N CYS A 175 -5.39 -11.83 -6.22
CA CYS A 175 -5.39 -10.89 -7.34
C CYS A 175 -4.80 -9.55 -6.91
N ILE A 176 -5.09 -9.13 -5.67
CA ILE A 176 -4.58 -7.89 -5.08
C ILE A 176 -3.06 -7.91 -4.84
N SER A 177 -2.41 -9.08 -4.78
CA SER A 177 -0.95 -9.16 -4.66
C SER A 177 -0.23 -8.40 -5.79
N CYS A 178 -0.84 -8.35 -6.97
CA CYS A 178 -0.37 -7.55 -8.10
C CYS A 178 -1.29 -6.36 -8.40
N HIS A 179 -2.62 -6.53 -8.28
CA HIS A 179 -3.62 -5.54 -8.68
C HIS A 179 -4.11 -4.61 -7.54
N ALA A 180 -3.33 -4.44 -6.47
CA ALA A 180 -3.68 -3.58 -5.33
C ALA A 180 -4.08 -2.13 -5.71
N GLY A 181 -3.56 -1.60 -6.82
CA GLY A 181 -3.81 -0.23 -7.26
C GLY A 181 -5.01 -0.03 -8.19
N VAL A 182 -5.75 -1.07 -8.56
CA VAL A 182 -6.65 -1.03 -9.73
C VAL A 182 -7.80 -0.01 -9.64
N VAL A 183 -8.31 0.25 -8.43
CA VAL A 183 -9.36 1.26 -8.18
C VAL A 183 -8.78 2.48 -7.48
N HIS A 184 -8.06 2.28 -6.38
CA HIS A 184 -7.65 3.35 -5.49
C HIS A 184 -6.22 3.83 -5.68
N ALA A 185 -5.55 3.45 -6.77
CA ALA A 185 -4.20 3.93 -7.14
C ALA A 185 -3.20 3.97 -5.96
N LYS A 186 -3.30 2.98 -5.07
CA LYS A 186 -2.45 2.80 -3.88
C LYS A 186 -2.35 4.06 -2.99
N ILE A 187 -3.43 4.85 -2.89
CA ILE A 187 -3.45 6.12 -2.12
C ILE A 187 -3.06 5.93 -0.65
N VAL A 188 -3.37 4.76 -0.08
CA VAL A 188 -2.96 4.37 1.27
C VAL A 188 -1.45 4.24 1.37
N SER A 189 -0.81 3.44 0.50
CA SER A 189 0.66 3.26 0.48
C SER A 189 1.40 4.56 0.16
N ARG A 190 0.76 5.47 -0.57
CA ARG A 190 1.28 6.81 -0.89
C ARG A 190 1.06 7.82 0.24
N GLY A 191 0.30 7.48 1.28
CA GLY A 191 0.00 8.37 2.40
C GLY A 191 -0.86 9.58 2.02
N ILE A 192 -1.66 9.49 0.96
CA ILE A 192 -2.47 10.61 0.44
C ILE A 192 -3.97 10.43 0.68
N ASN A 193 -4.36 9.58 1.64
CA ASN A 193 -5.73 9.45 2.14
C ASN A 193 -5.84 9.77 3.64
N THR A 194 -4.87 10.53 4.16
CA THR A 194 -4.87 11.01 5.54
C THR A 194 -5.91 12.09 5.77
N GLU A 195 -6.33 12.28 7.01
CA GLU A 195 -7.33 13.28 7.41
C GLU A 195 -7.05 14.67 6.84
N GLU A 196 -5.81 15.14 6.93
CA GLU A 196 -5.37 16.46 6.47
C GLU A 196 -5.64 16.72 4.98
N VAL A 197 -5.62 15.66 4.16
CA VAL A 197 -5.69 15.77 2.70
C VAL A 197 -7.00 15.27 2.10
N ARG A 198 -7.90 14.65 2.88
CA ARG A 198 -9.17 14.09 2.33
C ARG A 198 -10.00 15.13 1.61
N GLY A 199 -10.03 16.36 2.12
CA GLY A 199 -10.78 17.48 1.54
C GLY A 199 -10.27 17.93 0.16
N HIS A 200 -9.08 17.50 -0.26
CA HIS A 200 -8.52 17.83 -1.57
C HIS A 200 -8.90 16.82 -2.66
N TRP A 201 -9.58 15.73 -2.32
CA TRP A 201 -10.03 14.76 -3.31
C TRP A 201 -11.31 15.24 -4.00
N THR A 202 -11.13 15.71 -5.23
CA THR A 202 -12.20 15.98 -6.18
C THR A 202 -12.04 15.06 -7.39
N LYS A 203 -13.04 15.04 -8.27
CA LYS A 203 -12.96 14.28 -9.52
C LYS A 203 -11.76 14.74 -10.38
N GLU A 204 -11.54 16.05 -10.48
CA GLU A 204 -10.44 16.63 -11.25
C GLU A 204 -9.07 16.28 -10.66
N ASN A 205 -8.95 16.29 -9.32
CA ASN A 205 -7.71 15.93 -8.66
C ASN A 205 -7.45 14.42 -8.75
N ALA A 206 -8.50 13.58 -8.68
CA ALA A 206 -8.36 12.15 -8.88
C ALA A 206 -7.83 11.81 -10.28
N GLU A 207 -8.33 12.46 -11.33
CA GLU A 207 -7.83 12.28 -12.70
C GLU A 207 -6.33 12.61 -12.84
N LYS A 208 -5.82 13.59 -12.07
CA LYS A 208 -4.39 13.94 -12.04
C LYS A 208 -3.55 12.96 -11.22
N LEU A 209 -4.07 12.49 -10.09
CA LEU A 209 -3.33 11.70 -9.11
C LEU A 209 -3.38 10.18 -9.39
N MET A 210 -4.33 9.72 -10.21
CA MET A 210 -4.48 8.31 -10.62
C MET A 210 -3.62 7.96 -11.83
N GLU A 211 -2.32 8.16 -11.69
CA GLU A 211 -1.37 7.86 -12.76
C GLU A 211 -1.22 6.35 -13.01
N LYS A 212 -0.93 5.97 -14.26
CA LYS A 212 -0.72 4.57 -14.66
C LYS A 212 0.33 3.84 -13.83
N LYS A 213 1.36 4.54 -13.30
CA LYS A 213 2.40 3.95 -12.43
C LYS A 213 1.84 3.41 -11.11
N TYR A 214 0.73 3.95 -10.61
CA TYR A 214 0.10 3.50 -9.36
C TYR A 214 -1.02 2.49 -9.60
N LEU A 215 -1.67 2.54 -10.76
CA LEU A 215 -2.69 1.58 -11.17
C LEU A 215 -2.09 0.22 -11.58
N ARG A 216 -0.84 0.22 -12.04
CA ARG A 216 -0.14 -0.99 -12.51
C ARG A 216 0.75 -1.57 -11.39
N PRO A 217 1.03 -2.89 -11.43
CA PRO A 217 2.10 -3.45 -10.63
C PRO A 217 3.44 -2.78 -11.00
N ASN A 218 4.27 -2.49 -10.00
CA ASN A 218 5.67 -2.15 -10.24
C ASN A 218 6.49 -3.46 -10.30
N MET A 219 7.70 -3.40 -10.87
CA MET A 219 8.53 -4.60 -11.01
C MET A 219 8.98 -5.12 -9.64
N GLY A 220 9.20 -4.23 -8.68
CA GLY A 220 9.56 -4.62 -7.31
C GLY A 220 8.57 -5.54 -6.63
N SER A 221 7.26 -5.38 -6.89
CA SER A 221 6.25 -6.33 -6.39
C SER A 221 6.44 -7.74 -6.95
N CYS A 222 6.89 -7.86 -8.20
CA CYS A 222 7.18 -9.15 -8.84
C CYS A 222 8.50 -9.74 -8.33
N ILE A 223 9.55 -8.93 -8.25
CA ILE A 223 10.88 -9.35 -7.82
C ILE A 223 10.86 -9.83 -6.38
N ASP A 224 10.32 -9.04 -5.46
CA ASP A 224 10.23 -9.37 -4.04
C ASP A 224 9.46 -10.68 -3.80
N CYS A 225 8.29 -10.83 -4.45
CA CYS A 225 7.50 -12.05 -4.34
C CYS A 225 8.25 -13.28 -4.88
N HIS A 226 8.85 -13.17 -6.06
CA HIS A 226 9.53 -14.29 -6.71
C HIS A 226 10.84 -14.68 -6.01
N ASP A 227 11.56 -13.72 -5.45
CA ASP A 227 12.72 -14.00 -4.61
C ASP A 227 12.32 -14.82 -3.37
N LYS A 228 11.31 -14.36 -2.65
CA LYS A 228 10.75 -15.10 -1.50
C LYS A 228 10.35 -16.52 -1.88
N VAL A 229 9.74 -16.72 -3.05
CA VAL A 229 9.42 -18.06 -3.58
C VAL A 229 10.66 -18.88 -3.90
N ASN A 230 11.70 -18.27 -4.50
CA ASN A 230 12.97 -18.93 -4.74
C ASN A 230 13.62 -19.39 -3.43
N ASN A 231 13.45 -18.60 -2.36
CA ASN A 231 13.87 -18.92 -0.99
C ASN A 231 12.92 -19.90 -0.26
N GLY A 232 11.87 -20.38 -0.92
CA GLY A 232 10.93 -21.37 -0.39
C GLY A 232 9.79 -20.80 0.45
N GLU A 233 9.65 -19.48 0.50
CA GLU A 233 8.56 -18.79 1.18
C GLU A 233 7.31 -18.68 0.28
N LYS A 234 6.16 -18.46 0.91
CA LYS A 234 4.89 -18.10 0.24
C LYS A 234 4.32 -16.83 0.84
N PRO A 235 4.85 -15.65 0.47
CA PRO A 235 4.51 -14.41 1.16
C PRO A 235 3.03 -14.04 1.09
N TRP A 236 2.32 -14.50 0.07
CA TRP A 236 0.89 -14.21 -0.09
C TRP A 236 -0.03 -14.96 0.88
N GLU A 237 0.47 -15.97 1.60
CA GLU A 237 -0.30 -16.63 2.66
C GLU A 237 -0.51 -15.72 3.86
N ASP A 238 0.40 -14.76 4.06
CA ASP A 238 0.20 -13.65 4.98
C ASP A 238 -0.64 -12.56 4.32
N VAL A 239 -1.79 -12.24 4.92
CA VAL A 239 -2.66 -11.18 4.39
C VAL A 239 -1.98 -9.82 4.49
N ALA A 240 -1.19 -9.59 5.55
CA ALA A 240 -0.42 -8.36 5.76
C ALA A 240 0.55 -8.06 4.62
N TYR A 241 1.03 -9.10 3.92
CA TYR A 241 1.84 -8.90 2.73
C TYR A 241 1.07 -8.19 1.61
N ASN A 242 -0.24 -8.39 1.49
CA ASN A 242 -1.06 -7.92 0.37
C ASN A 242 -1.79 -6.60 0.64
N VAL A 243 -1.93 -6.23 1.92
CA VAL A 243 -2.56 -4.98 2.34
C VAL A 243 -1.51 -4.00 2.86
N PRO A 244 -1.67 -2.69 2.65
CA PRO A 244 -0.78 -1.71 3.28
C PRO A 244 -0.87 -1.84 4.81
N PRO A 245 0.27 -1.76 5.52
CA PRO A 245 0.27 -1.91 6.97
C PRO A 245 -0.53 -0.77 7.61
N ASN A 246 -1.31 -1.10 8.65
CA ASN A 246 -2.02 -0.10 9.44
C ASN A 246 -1.01 0.72 10.27
N PRO A 247 -0.93 2.05 10.12
CA PRO A 247 -0.01 2.88 10.89
C PRO A 247 -0.12 2.70 12.41
N GLU A 248 -1.34 2.64 12.95
CA GLU A 248 -1.56 2.47 14.40
C GLU A 248 -1.13 1.08 14.92
N GLU A 249 -1.19 0.06 14.06
CA GLU A 249 -0.75 -1.30 14.40
C GLU A 249 0.77 -1.44 14.26
N MET A 250 1.36 -0.75 13.28
CA MET A 250 2.82 -0.64 13.13
C MET A 250 3.44 0.03 14.35
N GLU A 251 2.86 1.13 14.83
CA GLU A 251 3.31 1.84 16.03
C GLU A 251 3.24 0.94 17.27
N LYS A 252 2.13 0.22 17.47
CA LYS A 252 2.01 -0.75 18.58
C LYS A 252 3.02 -1.88 18.49
N LYS A 253 3.23 -2.47 17.31
CA LYS A 253 4.23 -3.52 17.09
C LYS A 253 5.66 -3.00 17.31
N LEU A 254 5.93 -1.74 16.95
CA LEU A 254 7.21 -1.07 17.22
C LEU A 254 7.41 -0.83 18.72
N GLU A 255 6.37 -0.42 19.44
CA GLU A 255 6.38 -0.26 20.90
C GLU A 255 6.57 -1.60 21.62
N GLU A 256 5.89 -2.66 21.17
CA GLU A 256 6.02 -4.02 21.72
C GLU A 256 7.41 -4.59 21.48
N LYS A 257 7.96 -4.47 20.26
CA LYS A 257 9.36 -4.85 19.98
C LYS A 257 10.37 -4.04 20.79
N THR A 258 10.09 -2.76 21.03
CA THR A 258 10.94 -1.91 21.89
C THR A 258 10.86 -2.37 23.36
N LYS A 259 9.69 -2.86 23.81
CA LYS A 259 9.51 -3.41 25.16
C LYS A 259 10.18 -4.77 25.32
N GLU A 260 10.09 -5.66 24.33
CA GLU A 260 10.79 -6.96 24.33
C GLU A 260 12.30 -6.79 24.35
N ALA A 261 12.84 -5.87 23.53
CA ALA A 261 14.27 -5.53 23.54
C ALA A 261 14.74 -4.92 24.88
N SER A 262 13.84 -4.32 25.66
CA SER A 262 14.15 -3.77 27.00
C SER A 262 13.99 -4.78 28.15
N GLY A 263 13.30 -5.91 27.91
CA GLY A 263 12.99 -6.92 28.93
C GLY A 263 14.09 -7.96 29.16
N ASP A 264 14.98 -8.17 28.18
CA ASP A 264 16.02 -9.22 28.22
C ASP A 264 17.37 -8.77 28.80
N ALA A 265 17.50 -7.54 29.31
CA ALA A 265 18.75 -7.02 29.87
C ALA A 265 19.01 -7.39 31.35
N SER A 266 18.24 -8.29 31.97
CA SER A 266 18.35 -8.56 33.42
C SER A 266 18.88 -9.93 33.85
N THR A 267 19.15 -10.89 32.96
CA THR A 267 19.67 -12.20 33.39
C THR A 267 20.59 -12.87 32.37
N ALA A 268 21.89 -12.55 32.42
CA ALA A 268 23.01 -13.49 32.23
C ALA A 268 24.34 -12.72 32.15
N ALA A 269 24.95 -12.44 33.31
CA ALA A 269 26.38 -12.25 33.36
C ALA A 269 27.05 -13.63 33.36
N THR A 270 28.15 -13.75 32.61
CA THR A 270 29.12 -14.87 32.54
C THR A 270 28.79 -16.01 31.55
N ALA A 271 29.19 -15.85 30.29
CA ALA A 271 29.95 -16.85 29.53
C ALA A 271 30.42 -16.26 28.19
N THR A 272 31.70 -16.39 27.93
CA THR A 272 32.44 -16.02 26.71
C THR A 272 32.02 -16.82 25.48
N GLY A 273 31.91 -16.17 24.31
CA GLY A 273 32.00 -16.81 23.00
C GLY A 273 30.92 -16.40 22.00
N GLU A 274 31.32 -15.62 20.99
CA GLU A 274 30.66 -15.36 19.70
C GLU A 274 29.18 -14.93 19.72
N ALA A 275 28.96 -13.61 19.72
CA ALA A 275 27.68 -13.00 19.35
C ALA A 275 27.92 -12.02 18.20
N THR A 276 27.37 -12.35 17.04
CA THR A 276 27.13 -11.44 15.91
C THR A 276 26.21 -10.31 16.39
N THR A 277 26.77 -9.11 16.44
CA THR A 277 26.05 -7.89 16.80
C THR A 277 25.20 -7.42 15.62
N GLU A 278 23.91 -7.76 15.62
CA GLU A 278 22.89 -6.98 14.92
C GLU A 278 22.04 -6.25 15.97
N GLY A 279 22.42 -5.01 16.23
CA GLY A 279 21.69 -4.07 17.05
C GLY A 279 21.99 -2.65 16.57
N GLU A 280 20.92 -1.87 16.44
CA GLU A 280 20.85 -0.41 16.30
C GLU A 280 20.90 0.18 14.88
N ASN A 281 19.77 0.72 14.41
CA ASN A 281 19.50 2.15 14.56
C ASN A 281 18.05 2.54 14.21
N LYS A 282 17.43 3.35 15.10
CA LYS A 282 16.23 4.14 14.82
C LYS A 282 16.65 5.48 14.19
N GLU A 283 15.85 5.91 13.21
CA GLU A 283 15.65 7.29 12.70
C GLU A 283 16.82 8.04 12.04
N ALA A 284 16.85 7.96 10.71
CA ALA A 284 16.74 9.09 9.79
C ALA A 284 16.49 8.51 8.39
N ASN A 285 15.62 9.13 7.57
CA ASN A 285 15.46 8.79 6.15
C ASN A 285 16.71 9.18 5.35
N ALA A 286 17.86 8.56 5.65
CA ALA A 286 19.00 8.46 4.77
C ALA A 286 18.96 7.04 4.17
N ALA A 287 19.12 6.94 2.86
CA ALA A 287 19.09 5.69 2.11
C ALA A 287 20.10 4.66 2.67
N VAL A 288 19.66 3.84 3.61
CA VAL A 288 20.38 2.63 4.00
C VAL A 288 19.98 1.57 2.98
N HIS A 289 20.90 1.26 2.07
CA HIS A 289 20.74 0.16 1.14
C HIS A 289 20.96 -1.14 1.90
N ASP A 290 19.93 -1.95 2.04
CA ASP A 290 20.10 -3.27 2.61
C ASP A 290 20.75 -4.21 1.57
N GLU A 291 21.74 -5.00 2.00
CA GLU A 291 22.48 -5.94 1.16
C GLU A 291 21.53 -6.91 0.42
N LYS A 292 20.38 -7.22 1.03
CA LYS A 292 19.34 -8.06 0.44
C LYS A 292 18.72 -7.39 -0.79
N THR A 293 18.33 -6.13 -0.74
CA THR A 293 17.79 -5.37 -1.88
C THR A 293 18.80 -5.28 -3.02
N GLN A 294 20.09 -5.14 -2.70
CA GLN A 294 21.14 -5.15 -3.72
C GLN A 294 21.24 -6.52 -4.41
N ALA A 295 21.26 -7.61 -3.64
CA ALA A 295 21.26 -8.97 -4.17
C ALA A 295 20.03 -9.26 -5.06
N LEU A 296 18.85 -8.80 -4.65
CA LEU A 296 17.61 -8.88 -5.44
C LEU A 296 17.75 -8.22 -6.81
N ILE A 297 18.30 -7.00 -6.84
CA ILE A 297 18.49 -6.25 -8.08
C ILE A 297 19.50 -6.96 -8.98
N LEU A 298 20.63 -7.43 -8.45
CA LEU A 298 21.65 -8.17 -9.19
C LEU A 298 21.12 -9.47 -9.79
N GLN A 299 20.28 -10.20 -9.05
CA GLN A 299 19.60 -11.40 -9.54
C GLN A 299 18.59 -11.08 -10.64
N ALA A 300 17.79 -10.02 -10.48
CA ALA A 300 16.80 -9.60 -11.47
C ALA A 300 17.42 -9.14 -12.80
N ILE A 301 18.63 -8.59 -12.79
CA ILE A 301 19.38 -8.27 -14.02
C ILE A 301 20.24 -9.42 -14.52
N GLY A 302 20.12 -10.61 -13.91
CA GLY A 302 20.80 -11.84 -14.33
C GLY A 302 22.29 -11.89 -14.01
N LYS A 303 22.82 -10.93 -13.23
CA LYS A 303 24.22 -10.93 -12.76
C LYS A 303 24.48 -11.93 -11.63
N GLN A 304 23.44 -12.28 -10.86
CA GLN A 304 23.52 -13.30 -9.81
C GLN A 304 22.71 -14.54 -10.20
N GLN A 305 23.37 -15.71 -10.29
CA GLN A 305 22.79 -16.98 -10.73
C GLN A 305 23.16 -18.08 -9.72
N LYS A 306 22.35 -18.30 -8.69
CA LYS A 306 22.43 -19.49 -7.83
C LYS A 306 21.03 -20.03 -7.56
N ASP A 307 20.83 -21.32 -7.85
CA ASP A 307 19.69 -22.17 -7.45
C ASP A 307 18.28 -21.53 -7.49
N VAL A 308 17.98 -20.75 -8.54
CA VAL A 308 16.66 -20.12 -8.70
C VAL A 308 15.62 -21.11 -9.23
N LYS A 309 14.53 -21.31 -8.48
CA LYS A 309 13.37 -22.14 -8.91
C LYS A 309 12.58 -21.46 -10.04
N ILE A 310 12.52 -20.14 -10.03
CA ILE A 310 11.89 -19.28 -11.01
C ILE A 310 12.96 -18.36 -11.59
N SER A 311 13.16 -18.42 -12.92
CA SER A 311 14.10 -17.56 -13.62
C SER A 311 13.74 -16.09 -13.39
N MET A 312 14.73 -15.33 -12.91
CA MET A 312 14.66 -13.87 -12.73
C MET A 312 15.19 -13.12 -13.95
N GLU A 313 15.50 -13.81 -15.05
CA GLU A 313 15.93 -13.17 -16.29
C GLU A 313 14.80 -12.32 -16.88
N CYS A 314 15.11 -11.12 -17.38
CA CYS A 314 14.13 -10.19 -17.94
C CYS A 314 13.26 -10.84 -19.02
N LYS A 315 13.85 -11.68 -19.89
CA LYS A 315 13.14 -12.38 -20.98
C LYS A 315 12.12 -13.41 -20.49
N THR A 316 12.17 -13.86 -19.23
CA THR A 316 11.16 -14.75 -18.66
C THR A 316 9.84 -13.99 -18.49
N CYS A 317 9.92 -12.77 -17.97
CA CYS A 317 8.75 -11.93 -17.70
C CYS A 317 8.40 -10.98 -18.85
N HIS A 318 9.33 -10.62 -19.75
CA HIS A 318 9.11 -9.62 -20.79
C HIS A 318 9.10 -10.22 -22.21
N LYS A 319 8.26 -9.68 -23.11
CA LYS A 319 8.13 -10.09 -24.53
C LYS A 319 9.30 -9.62 -25.38
N GLN A 320 9.72 -8.37 -25.20
CA GLN A 320 10.89 -7.76 -25.84
C GLN A 320 11.26 -6.54 -24.98
N THR A 321 12.33 -6.63 -24.20
CA THR A 321 12.87 -5.45 -23.52
C THR A 321 13.68 -4.67 -24.55
N GLU A 322 13.23 -3.47 -24.91
CA GLU A 322 14.07 -2.54 -25.68
C GLU A 322 15.18 -2.04 -24.76
N ILE A 323 16.26 -2.81 -24.66
CA ILE A 323 17.46 -2.36 -23.99
C ILE A 323 18.05 -1.22 -24.85
N PRO A 324 18.26 -0.01 -24.29
CA PRO A 324 18.82 1.10 -25.04
C PRO A 324 20.14 0.70 -25.70
N LYS A 325 20.43 1.28 -26.89
CA LYS A 325 21.68 0.99 -27.62
C LYS A 325 22.94 1.22 -26.76
N THR A 326 22.87 2.12 -25.77
CA THR A 326 23.95 2.39 -24.81
C THR A 326 24.39 1.14 -24.03
N HIS A 327 23.48 0.20 -23.77
CA HIS A 327 23.75 -1.04 -23.03
C HIS A 327 24.22 -2.19 -23.93
N LYS A 328 24.27 -1.98 -25.26
CA LYS A 328 24.86 -2.95 -26.20
C LYS A 328 26.38 -2.78 -26.30
N ASN A 329 26.93 -1.75 -25.67
CA ASN A 329 28.38 -1.54 -25.62
C ASN A 329 28.98 -2.44 -24.53
N ILE A 330 29.90 -3.32 -24.94
CA ILE A 330 30.60 -4.27 -24.05
C ILE A 330 31.37 -3.53 -22.93
N ASP A 331 31.86 -2.33 -23.18
CA ASP A 331 32.65 -1.54 -22.21
C ASP A 331 31.81 -0.53 -21.39
N TRP A 332 30.48 -0.62 -21.48
CA TRP A 332 29.58 0.33 -20.78
C TRP A 332 29.85 0.41 -19.27
N GLY A 333 30.14 -0.74 -18.63
CA GLY A 333 30.41 -0.81 -17.19
C GLY A 333 31.53 0.13 -16.73
N ASN A 334 32.55 0.34 -17.57
CA ASN A 334 33.72 1.14 -17.21
C ASN A 334 33.63 2.61 -17.62
N ASN A 335 32.75 2.98 -18.56
CA ASN A 335 32.78 4.30 -19.20
C ASN A 335 31.46 5.09 -19.18
N HIS A 336 30.40 4.52 -18.57
CA HIS A 336 29.08 5.16 -18.57
C HIS A 336 28.98 6.44 -17.73
N GLY A 337 29.90 6.69 -16.79
CA GLY A 337 29.87 7.85 -15.89
C GLY A 337 29.79 9.20 -16.62
N SER A 338 30.54 9.37 -17.71
CA SER A 338 30.50 10.57 -18.55
C SER A 338 29.12 10.82 -19.21
N THR A 339 28.38 9.75 -19.46
CA THR A 339 27.01 9.80 -19.99
C THR A 339 26.01 10.08 -18.87
N ALA A 340 26.22 9.48 -17.69
CA ALA A 340 25.39 9.70 -16.51
C ALA A 340 25.38 11.20 -16.12
N VAL A 341 26.52 11.88 -16.11
CA VAL A 341 26.59 13.33 -15.83
C VAL A 341 25.76 14.16 -16.82
N LYS A 342 25.72 13.76 -18.08
CA LYS A 342 25.03 14.52 -19.13
C LYS A 342 23.53 14.22 -19.20
N GLN A 343 23.12 13.03 -18.82
CA GLN A 343 21.78 12.49 -19.12
C GLN A 343 21.22 11.60 -17.98
N LEU A 344 21.52 11.94 -16.72
CA LEU A 344 21.09 11.15 -15.55
C LEU A 344 19.57 10.97 -15.52
N ASP A 345 18.83 12.02 -15.88
CA ASP A 345 17.37 12.02 -16.02
C ASP A 345 16.87 10.87 -16.91
N LYS A 346 17.56 10.60 -18.02
CA LYS A 346 17.22 9.51 -18.93
C LYS A 346 17.50 8.13 -18.34
N CYS A 347 18.54 8.02 -17.51
CA CYS A 347 18.89 6.77 -16.82
C CYS A 347 17.85 6.47 -15.73
N VAL A 348 17.56 7.43 -14.86
CA VAL A 348 16.62 7.24 -13.74
C VAL A 348 15.20 6.99 -14.24
N ASN A 349 14.83 7.47 -15.43
CA ASN A 349 13.56 7.09 -16.05
C ASN A 349 13.35 5.57 -16.14
N CYS A 350 14.40 4.76 -16.19
CA CYS A 350 14.30 3.29 -16.15
C CYS A 350 14.82 2.71 -14.82
N HIS A 351 15.83 3.32 -14.23
CA HIS A 351 16.50 2.88 -13.01
C HIS A 351 16.03 3.69 -11.79
N GLN A 352 14.72 3.72 -11.56
CA GLN A 352 14.09 4.36 -10.40
C GLN A 352 13.71 3.31 -9.37
N ASP A 353 14.04 3.53 -8.09
CA ASP A 353 13.72 2.60 -7.01
C ASP A 353 12.24 2.23 -6.96
N SER A 354 11.34 3.20 -7.19
CA SER A 354 9.89 2.97 -7.26
C SER A 354 9.44 1.95 -8.34
N LYS A 355 10.31 1.67 -9.31
CA LYS A 355 10.10 0.63 -10.32
C LYS A 355 10.61 -0.73 -9.85
N TRP A 356 11.69 -0.78 -9.09
CA TRP A 356 12.43 -2.00 -8.71
C TRP A 356 12.14 -2.49 -7.29
N VAL A 357 11.56 -1.65 -6.45
CA VAL A 357 11.22 -1.94 -5.05
C VAL A 357 9.71 -2.01 -4.88
N ARG A 358 9.24 -2.92 -4.03
CA ARG A 358 7.82 -3.08 -3.73
C ARG A 358 7.23 -1.84 -3.06
N GLU A 359 7.98 -1.23 -2.15
CA GLU A 359 7.62 -0.04 -1.39
C GLU A 359 7.36 1.17 -2.29
N ILE A 360 6.40 2.00 -1.85
CA ILE A 360 6.00 3.22 -2.54
C ILE A 360 6.32 4.38 -1.62
N PRO A 361 7.06 5.40 -2.09
CA PRO A 361 7.35 6.57 -1.27
C PRO A 361 6.07 7.31 -0.94
N LYS A 362 5.98 7.85 0.28
CA LYS A 362 4.91 8.77 0.66
C LYS A 362 4.97 10.02 -0.22
N GLU A 363 3.81 10.53 -0.60
CA GLU A 363 3.67 11.71 -1.46
C GLU A 363 2.91 12.83 -0.75
N ASP A 364 3.23 14.08 -1.11
CA ASP A 364 2.45 15.23 -0.70
C ASP A 364 1.52 15.67 -1.84
N ILE A 365 0.22 15.55 -1.61
CA ILE A 365 -0.81 15.94 -2.58
C ILE A 365 -0.68 17.42 -2.95
N MET A 366 -0.28 18.29 -2.01
CA MET A 366 -0.24 19.73 -2.23
C MET A 366 0.90 20.10 -3.17
N SER A 367 2.07 19.50 -2.98
CA SER A 367 3.19 19.62 -3.90
C SER A 367 2.84 19.04 -5.27
N LEU A 368 2.21 17.86 -5.34
CA LEU A 368 1.80 17.23 -6.63
C LEU A 368 0.81 18.09 -7.42
N LEU A 369 -0.16 18.71 -6.74
CA LEU A 369 -1.15 19.58 -7.39
C LEU A 369 -0.56 20.92 -7.84
N LYS A 370 0.41 21.48 -7.09
CA LYS A 370 1.10 22.74 -7.42
C LYS A 370 2.12 22.58 -8.54
N MET A 371 2.86 21.47 -8.57
CA MET A 371 3.93 21.20 -9.55
C MET A 371 3.42 20.83 -10.95
N GLY A 372 2.11 20.89 -11.19
CA GLY A 372 1.42 20.34 -12.36
C GLY A 372 2.25 20.27 -13.64
N ASN A 373 2.52 19.06 -14.14
CA ASN A 373 3.18 18.73 -15.40
C ASN A 373 4.39 19.61 -15.84
N GLN A 374 5.09 20.26 -14.91
CA GLN A 374 6.33 20.95 -15.26
C GLN A 374 7.45 19.92 -15.39
N LYS A 375 7.83 19.63 -16.64
CA LYS A 375 9.08 18.92 -16.93
C LYS A 375 10.22 19.87 -16.62
N GLU A 376 10.80 19.76 -15.43
CA GLU A 376 12.05 20.42 -15.13
C GLU A 376 13.13 19.95 -16.11
N LYS A 377 13.86 20.90 -16.68
CA LYS A 377 14.94 20.60 -17.62
C LYS A 377 16.17 20.19 -16.80
N TYR A 378 16.64 18.96 -17.02
CA TYR A 378 17.84 18.46 -16.35
C TYR A 378 19.06 19.34 -16.62
N VAL A 379 19.81 19.64 -15.55
CA VAL A 379 21.08 20.34 -15.61
C VAL A 379 22.18 19.37 -15.14
N PRO A 380 23.21 19.10 -15.98
CA PRO A 380 24.34 18.26 -15.60
C PRO A 380 24.98 18.69 -14.27
N ASN A 381 25.05 17.75 -13.32
CA ASN A 381 25.57 18.02 -11.99
C ASN A 381 26.24 16.76 -11.42
N MET A 382 27.55 16.83 -11.16
CA MET A 382 28.33 15.71 -10.63
C MET A 382 27.90 15.31 -9.21
N THR A 383 27.54 16.27 -8.37
CA THR A 383 27.05 16.01 -7.01
C THR A 383 25.77 15.19 -7.05
N LEU A 384 24.85 15.53 -7.97
CA LEU A 384 23.60 14.81 -8.14
C LEU A 384 23.82 13.37 -8.65
N VAL A 385 24.77 13.17 -9.57
CA VAL A 385 25.13 11.81 -10.06
C VAL A 385 25.74 10.99 -8.93
N LYS A 386 26.66 11.57 -8.16
CA LYS A 386 27.28 10.93 -6.98
C LYS A 386 26.21 10.53 -5.98
N GLU A 387 25.32 11.46 -5.64
CA GLU A 387 24.22 11.21 -4.71
C GLU A 387 23.32 10.10 -5.24
N GLN A 388 22.86 10.18 -6.49
CA GLN A 388 22.04 9.11 -7.08
C GLN A 388 22.76 7.77 -7.12
N ALA A 389 24.06 7.71 -7.43
CA ALA A 389 24.81 6.46 -7.40
C ALA A 389 24.85 5.82 -6.00
N ARG A 390 24.81 6.64 -4.95
CA ARG A 390 24.83 6.23 -3.54
C ARG A 390 23.45 6.03 -2.93
N THR A 391 22.40 6.72 -3.38
CA THR A 391 21.07 6.73 -2.75
C THR A 391 20.02 5.96 -3.53
N ASN A 392 20.25 5.72 -4.82
CA ASN A 392 19.38 4.88 -5.64
C ASN A 392 19.77 3.41 -5.47
N LYS A 393 18.82 2.57 -5.04
CA LYS A 393 19.01 1.13 -4.78
C LYS A 393 19.52 0.38 -6.00
N PHE A 394 19.11 0.78 -7.21
CA PHE A 394 19.62 0.18 -8.44
C PHE A 394 21.09 0.50 -8.69
N CYS A 395 21.46 1.78 -8.58
CA CYS A 395 22.83 2.22 -8.83
C CYS A 395 23.77 1.68 -7.74
N SER A 396 23.36 1.74 -6.48
CA SER A 396 24.18 1.33 -5.34
C SER A 396 24.55 -0.15 -5.41
N ALA A 397 23.64 -1.02 -5.89
CA ALA A 397 23.91 -2.45 -6.07
C ALA A 397 25.12 -2.74 -6.98
N CYS A 398 25.39 -1.91 -7.99
CA CYS A 398 26.58 -2.06 -8.84
C CYS A 398 27.78 -1.24 -8.34
N HIS A 399 27.54 -0.11 -7.67
CA HIS A 399 28.60 0.78 -7.18
C HIS A 399 29.15 0.39 -5.79
N ALA A 400 28.53 -0.60 -5.13
CA ALA A 400 29.06 -1.24 -3.93
C ALA A 400 30.15 -2.28 -4.25
N ASP A 401 30.12 -2.87 -5.45
CA ASP A 401 31.14 -3.81 -5.88
C ASP A 401 32.46 -3.10 -6.21
N ARG A 402 33.56 -3.68 -5.74
CA ARG A 402 34.91 -3.22 -6.10
C ARG A 402 35.10 -3.40 -7.62
N PRO A 403 35.41 -2.33 -8.37
CA PRO A 403 35.62 -2.45 -9.81
C PRO A 403 36.99 -3.06 -10.13
N ASP A 404 37.11 -3.71 -11.29
CA ASP A 404 38.35 -4.33 -11.78
C ASP A 404 39.53 -3.34 -11.86
N SER A 405 39.22 -2.05 -12.05
CA SER A 405 40.21 -0.97 -12.07
C SER A 405 41.02 -0.82 -10.78
N HIS A 406 40.57 -1.40 -9.66
CA HIS A 406 41.30 -1.38 -8.41
C HIS A 406 42.46 -2.37 -8.37
N GLY A 407 42.51 -3.37 -9.25
CA GLY A 407 43.58 -4.38 -9.27
C GLY A 407 43.84 -5.00 -7.89
N GLU A 408 45.09 -5.39 -7.63
CA GLU A 408 45.55 -5.84 -6.30
C GLU A 408 45.79 -4.66 -5.35
N SER A 409 45.41 -4.80 -4.08
CA SER A 409 45.48 -3.71 -3.08
C SER A 409 46.87 -3.07 -2.95
N ASN A 410 47.93 -3.87 -3.08
CA ASN A 410 49.32 -3.38 -3.01
C ASN A 410 49.73 -2.55 -4.24
N GLN A 411 49.16 -2.84 -5.41
CA GLN A 411 49.45 -2.12 -6.65
C GLN A 411 48.66 -0.80 -6.73
N TRP A 412 47.44 -0.81 -6.21
CA TRP A 412 46.59 0.38 -6.16
C TRP A 412 47.21 1.50 -5.31
N LEU A 413 47.71 1.19 -4.11
CA LEU A 413 48.29 2.19 -3.21
C LEU A 413 49.42 2.99 -3.86
N THR A 414 50.22 2.34 -4.71
CA THR A 414 51.33 2.98 -5.43
C THR A 414 50.93 3.63 -6.75
N GLY A 415 49.77 3.29 -7.33
CA GLY A 415 49.34 3.74 -8.65
C GLY A 415 48.16 4.73 -8.67
N HIS A 416 47.42 4.89 -7.56
CA HIS A 416 46.19 5.68 -7.54
C HIS A 416 46.42 7.19 -7.74
N ALA A 417 47.60 7.72 -7.43
CA ALA A 417 47.92 9.13 -7.58
C ALA A 417 47.76 9.62 -9.03
N ASP A 418 48.10 8.78 -10.02
CA ASP A 418 47.93 9.11 -11.44
C ASP A 418 46.47 9.22 -11.86
N LYS A 419 45.56 8.57 -11.12
CA LYS A 419 44.12 8.56 -11.35
C LYS A 419 43.36 9.62 -10.52
N ALA A 420 44.06 10.43 -9.72
CA ALA A 420 43.47 11.44 -8.84
C ALA A 420 44.15 12.82 -8.97
N LYS A 421 44.66 13.15 -10.17
CA LYS A 421 45.46 14.38 -10.41
C LYS A 421 44.63 15.66 -10.39
N THR A 422 43.40 15.62 -10.89
CA THR A 422 42.52 16.81 -11.00
C THR A 422 41.32 16.69 -10.08
N GLY A 423 40.65 17.81 -9.78
CA GLY A 423 39.42 17.83 -9.00
C GLY A 423 38.33 16.93 -9.58
N ASP A 424 38.16 16.94 -10.91
CA ASP A 424 37.18 16.10 -11.60
C ASP A 424 37.50 14.61 -11.48
N MET A 425 38.78 14.23 -11.59
CA MET A 425 39.20 12.83 -11.41
C MET A 425 38.99 12.35 -9.97
N LYS A 426 39.22 13.24 -8.98
CA LYS A 426 38.92 12.94 -7.57
C LYS A 426 37.41 12.80 -7.32
N ALA A 427 36.60 13.59 -8.02
CA ALA A 427 35.14 13.52 -7.90
C ALA A 427 34.58 12.15 -8.29
N GLU A 428 35.21 11.45 -9.24
CA GLU A 428 34.84 10.07 -9.60
C GLU A 428 35.08 9.08 -8.45
N CYS A 429 36.18 9.24 -7.70
CA CYS A 429 36.45 8.41 -6.52
C CYS A 429 35.40 8.63 -5.41
N PHE A 430 34.89 9.84 -5.29
CA PHE A 430 33.85 10.17 -4.32
C PHE A 430 32.49 9.55 -4.63
N ILE A 431 32.34 8.80 -5.72
CA ILE A 431 31.14 7.98 -5.92
C ILE A 431 31.11 6.83 -4.89
N CYS A 432 32.25 6.15 -4.72
CA CYS A 432 32.37 4.93 -3.92
C CYS A 432 33.05 5.14 -2.56
N HIS A 433 33.77 6.25 -2.35
CA HIS A 433 34.54 6.54 -1.15
C HIS A 433 34.16 7.91 -0.56
N ASP A 434 34.25 8.04 0.76
CA ASP A 434 34.08 9.35 1.40
C ASP A 434 35.44 10.02 1.63
N ARG A 435 35.44 11.35 1.58
CA ARG A 435 36.64 12.11 1.93
C ARG A 435 36.99 11.92 3.41
N GLU A 436 35.96 12.01 4.25
CA GLU A 436 36.05 11.97 5.70
C GLU A 436 35.09 10.90 6.23
N LYS A 437 35.40 10.34 7.40
CA LYS A 437 34.50 9.41 8.06
C LYS A 437 33.19 10.14 8.38
N PRO A 438 32.02 9.67 7.88
CA PRO A 438 30.75 10.32 8.16
C PRO A 438 30.49 10.39 9.67
N LYS A 439 29.98 11.53 10.14
CA LYS A 439 29.51 11.65 11.53
C LYS A 439 28.30 10.73 11.73
N ALA A 440 28.18 10.11 12.90
CA ALA A 440 27.10 9.18 13.21
C ALA A 440 25.70 9.77 12.96
N GLU A 441 25.54 11.08 13.18
CA GLU A 441 24.29 11.83 13.04
C GLU A 441 24.12 12.56 11.69
N SER A 442 25.02 12.36 10.71
CA SER A 442 24.88 13.04 9.41
C SER A 442 23.74 12.45 8.57
N THR A 443 22.96 13.33 7.94
CA THR A 443 21.93 12.98 6.95
C THR A 443 22.51 12.78 5.54
N ASP A 444 23.81 13.01 5.34
CA ASP A 444 24.45 12.86 4.04
C ASP A 444 24.50 11.39 3.58
N ALA A 445 24.33 11.17 2.28
CA ALA A 445 24.46 9.86 1.67
C ALA A 445 25.88 9.31 1.84
N LYS A 446 26.02 8.29 2.68
CA LYS A 446 27.30 7.62 2.95
C LYS A 446 27.81 6.89 1.71
N ALA A 447 29.13 6.85 1.56
CA ALA A 447 29.76 6.02 0.55
C ALA A 447 29.48 4.53 0.83
N PRO A 448 29.41 3.68 -0.21
CA PRO A 448 29.22 2.24 -0.04
C PRO A 448 30.42 1.53 0.59
N THR A 449 31.57 2.18 0.73
CA THR A 449 32.78 1.58 1.30
C THR A 449 33.31 2.38 2.48
N ASP A 450 33.91 1.68 3.45
CA ASP A 450 34.57 2.28 4.61
C ASP A 450 36.01 2.74 4.31
N VAL A 451 36.22 3.34 3.13
CA VAL A 451 37.49 3.93 2.74
C VAL A 451 37.35 5.45 2.84
N TYR A 452 38.12 6.03 3.77
CA TYR A 452 38.13 7.47 3.99
C TYR A 452 39.48 8.05 3.60
N CYS A 453 39.49 8.95 2.61
CA CYS A 453 40.74 9.45 2.06
C CYS A 453 41.62 10.16 3.11
N GLN A 454 41.00 10.86 4.07
CA GLN A 454 41.68 11.53 5.17
C GLN A 454 42.57 10.60 6.02
N TYR A 455 42.27 9.30 6.04
CA TYR A 455 43.02 8.33 6.84
C TYR A 455 44.49 8.28 6.39
N CYS A 456 44.70 8.34 5.07
CA CYS A 456 46.02 8.36 4.42
C CYS A 456 46.47 9.78 4.04
N HIS A 457 45.56 10.67 3.65
CA HIS A 457 45.85 12.06 3.24
C HIS A 457 45.62 13.06 4.38
N ARG A 458 46.33 12.87 5.50
CA ARG A 458 46.13 13.64 6.73
C ARG A 458 46.47 15.14 6.61
N THR A 459 47.24 15.53 5.59
CA THR A 459 47.64 16.93 5.34
C THR A 459 46.71 17.68 4.37
N GLY A 460 45.57 17.08 4.00
CA GLY A 460 44.62 17.66 3.05
C GLY A 460 45.02 17.50 1.58
N PHE A 461 44.09 17.79 0.66
CA PHE A 461 44.35 17.76 -0.78
C PHE A 461 44.87 19.12 -1.27
N LYS A 462 45.78 19.12 -2.24
CA LYS A 462 46.41 20.35 -2.79
C LYS A 462 45.42 21.40 -3.31
N ASP A 463 44.22 21.00 -3.72
CA ASP A 463 43.22 21.90 -4.32
C ASP A 463 42.32 22.58 -3.26
N ASP A 464 42.32 22.09 -2.01
CA ASP A 464 41.51 22.66 -0.92
C ASP A 464 42.07 24.00 -0.39
N VAL A 465 43.26 24.40 -0.87
CA VAL A 465 43.95 25.64 -0.44
C VAL A 465 43.64 26.83 -1.37
N LYS A 466 42.81 26.63 -2.41
CA LYS A 466 42.30 27.72 -3.26
C LYS A 466 40.80 27.58 -3.48
N ASN A 467 40.02 28.00 -2.48
CA ASN A 467 38.76 28.72 -2.64
C ASN A 467 38.42 29.40 -1.32
#